data_AF-A0A376KJF5-F1
#
_entry.id   AF-A0A376KJF5-F1
#
_cell.length_a   1.000
_cell.length_b   1.000
_cell.length_c   1.000
_cell.angle_alpha   90.00
_cell.angle_beta   90.00
_cell.angle_gamma   90.00
#
_symmetry.space_group_name_H-M   'P 1'
#
loop_
_entity.id
_entity.type
_entity.pdbx_description
1 polymer ?
#
loop_
_entity_poly.entity_id
_entity_poly.type
_entity_poly.pdbx_seq_one_letter_code
_entity_poly.pdbx_strand_id
1 'polypeptide(L)'
;MMNSLPVTSTSGVGAGSCNGSACEKFRNAEEAASAVVKVLGDRSMRTCTDAKECTSGDSDQQPGTAVAGTGFAPMLEEATRINTEQLVRLVNGQDKPTAENLAKLKTGSLAVSAGVIHALRRDPDNMSLTSRLAGELAMADTVETALVMRRMLLTGMSEPYAAAQPAALEEGDRRIASLDREIIALKSEMELKRDLARNSVLTIIERDNERVSNNPMIQQTDNADSRVRSLEVPENE
;
A
#
# COMPACT_ATOMS: atom_id res chain seq x y z
N MET A 1 25.55 10.96 13.37
CA MET A 1 25.04 10.08 12.31
C MET A 1 24.12 9.06 12.96
N MET A 2 22.83 9.01 12.58
CA MET A 2 21.78 8.28 13.32
C MET A 2 22.04 6.78 13.54
N ASN A 3 22.85 6.14 12.68
CA ASN A 3 23.18 4.71 12.76
C ASN A 3 24.69 4.42 12.88
N SER A 4 25.49 5.41 13.28
CA SER A 4 26.96 5.27 13.47
C SER A 4 27.77 4.78 12.25
N LEU A 5 27.19 4.81 11.05
CA LEU A 5 27.89 4.52 9.80
C LEU A 5 28.48 5.80 9.18
N PRO A 6 29.63 5.74 8.49
CA PRO A 6 30.14 6.85 7.68
C PRO A 6 29.12 7.32 6.63
N VAL A 7 29.15 8.61 6.29
CA VAL A 7 28.25 9.21 5.27
C VAL A 7 28.36 8.56 3.88
N THR A 8 29.51 7.97 3.57
CA THR A 8 29.78 7.26 2.30
C THR A 8 29.56 5.75 2.38
N SER A 9 29.05 5.23 3.51
CA SER A 9 28.86 3.79 3.68
C SER A 9 27.71 3.28 2.84
N THR A 10 27.96 2.21 2.08
CA THR A 10 26.94 1.41 1.37
C THR A 10 26.51 0.18 2.17
N SER A 11 27.00 0.04 3.41
CA SER A 11 26.70 -1.12 4.26
C SER A 11 25.24 -1.14 4.71
N GLY A 12 24.71 -2.34 4.91
CA GLY A 12 23.38 -2.52 5.49
C GLY A 12 23.32 -2.07 6.95
N VAL A 13 22.20 -1.47 7.34
CA VAL A 13 21.89 -1.20 8.75
C VAL A 13 21.26 -2.46 9.35
N GLY A 14 21.90 -3.03 10.37
CA GLY A 14 21.36 -4.19 11.08
C GLY A 14 20.14 -3.81 11.92
N ALA A 15 19.23 -4.76 12.16
CA ALA A 15 18.00 -4.52 12.94
C ALA A 15 18.27 -3.94 14.34
N GLY A 16 19.33 -4.41 15.02
CA GLY A 16 19.71 -3.91 16.35
C GLY A 16 20.38 -2.53 16.36
N SER A 17 20.79 -2.03 15.20
CA SER A 17 21.43 -0.72 15.03
C SER A 17 20.56 0.26 14.24
N CYS A 18 19.34 -0.15 13.87
CA CYS A 18 18.40 0.69 13.15
C CYS A 18 17.71 1.64 14.12
N ASN A 19 17.98 2.94 13.98
CA ASN A 19 17.31 3.98 14.74
C ASN A 19 16.56 4.93 13.78
N GLY A 20 15.31 4.58 13.47
CA GLY A 20 14.37 5.40 12.70
C GLY A 20 13.73 4.69 11.51
N SER A 21 12.64 5.26 11.01
CA SER A 21 11.79 4.64 9.98
C SER A 21 12.48 4.39 8.64
N ALA A 22 13.58 5.10 8.33
CA ALA A 22 14.31 4.91 7.08
C ALA A 22 15.00 3.55 6.99
N CYS A 23 15.66 3.10 8.07
CA CYS A 23 16.33 1.80 8.09
C CYS A 23 15.37 0.63 8.35
N GLU A 24 14.15 0.90 8.81
CA GLU A 24 13.06 -0.09 8.85
C GLU A 24 12.51 -0.37 7.45
N LYS A 25 12.52 0.64 6.56
CA LYS A 25 12.04 0.51 5.17
C LYS A 25 13.12 0.05 4.20
N PHE A 26 14.35 0.51 4.37
CA PHE A 26 15.44 0.27 3.42
C PHE A 26 16.65 -0.30 4.15
N ARG A 27 17.27 -1.33 3.58
CA ARG A 27 18.41 -2.00 4.19
C ARG A 27 19.65 -1.11 4.22
N ASN A 28 19.85 -0.29 3.19
CA ASN A 28 21.01 0.59 3.03
C ASN A 28 20.65 1.85 2.23
N ALA A 29 21.62 2.77 2.11
CA ALA A 29 21.44 4.04 1.39
C ALA A 29 21.19 3.86 -0.11
N GLU A 30 21.78 2.84 -0.74
CA GLU A 30 21.65 2.56 -2.18
C GLU A 30 20.22 2.10 -2.54
N GLU A 31 19.66 1.20 -1.72
CA GLU A 31 18.29 0.74 -1.85
C GLU A 31 17.30 1.90 -1.65
N ALA A 32 17.55 2.75 -0.64
CA ALA A 32 16.75 3.94 -0.41
C ALA A 32 16.78 4.90 -1.61
N ALA A 33 17.96 5.20 -2.14
CA ALA A 33 18.12 6.06 -3.30
C ALA A 33 17.41 5.48 -4.54
N SER A 34 17.63 4.19 -4.82
CA SER A 34 16.99 3.49 -5.94
C SER A 34 15.47 3.50 -5.82
N ALA A 35 14.92 3.33 -4.62
CA ALA A 35 13.48 3.39 -4.39
C ALA A 35 12.91 4.79 -4.64
N VAL A 36 13.61 5.84 -4.19
CA VAL A 36 13.22 7.24 -4.45
C VAL A 36 13.24 7.53 -5.95
N VAL A 37 14.32 7.14 -6.66
CA VAL A 37 14.44 7.33 -8.12
C VAL A 37 13.35 6.56 -8.87
N LYS A 38 13.04 5.33 -8.46
CA LYS A 38 11.96 4.56 -9.10
C LYS A 38 10.61 5.28 -9.02
N VAL A 39 10.27 5.85 -7.86
CA VAL A 39 8.99 6.55 -7.67
C VAL A 39 9.00 7.92 -8.32
N LEU A 40 9.98 8.76 -7.99
CA LEU A 40 9.98 10.17 -8.36
C LEU A 40 10.68 10.44 -9.68
N GLY A 41 11.50 9.51 -10.18
CA GLY A 41 12.46 9.74 -11.24
C GLY A 41 13.69 10.48 -10.74
N ASP A 42 14.65 10.70 -11.63
CA ASP A 42 15.83 11.49 -11.34
C ASP A 42 16.05 12.60 -12.39
N ARG A 43 17.14 13.32 -12.21
CA ARG A 43 17.67 14.28 -13.15
C ARG A 43 19.18 14.35 -12.98
N SER A 44 19.92 14.02 -14.03
CA SER A 44 21.35 14.26 -14.04
C SER A 44 21.67 15.72 -14.32
N MET A 45 22.55 16.31 -13.51
CA MET A 45 23.04 17.67 -13.66
C MET A 45 24.55 17.71 -13.42
N ARG A 46 25.29 18.39 -14.30
CA ARG A 46 26.70 18.68 -14.07
C ARG A 46 26.84 19.99 -13.30
N THR A 47 27.62 19.97 -12.23
CA THR A 47 27.84 21.13 -11.34
C THR A 47 29.04 21.99 -11.74
N CYS A 48 29.94 21.44 -12.56
CA CYS A 48 31.09 22.12 -13.13
C CYS A 48 30.67 23.12 -14.23
N THR A 49 31.30 24.29 -14.23
CA THR A 49 31.02 25.39 -15.17
C THR A 49 31.89 25.34 -16.42
N ASP A 50 33.07 24.72 -16.35
CA ASP A 50 33.96 24.47 -17.50
C ASP A 50 33.86 23.01 -17.95
N ALA A 51 33.46 22.80 -19.21
CA ALA A 51 33.34 21.49 -19.81
C ALA A 51 34.65 20.69 -19.81
N LYS A 52 35.82 21.35 -19.79
CA LYS A 52 37.13 20.70 -19.72
C LYS A 52 37.46 20.17 -18.32
N GLU A 53 36.87 20.75 -17.28
CA GLU A 53 37.02 20.31 -15.89
C GLU A 53 35.91 19.34 -15.45
N CYS A 54 34.86 19.19 -16.27
CA CYS A 54 33.78 18.22 -16.10
C CYS A 54 34.18 16.77 -16.47
N THR A 55 35.26 16.26 -15.90
CA THR A 55 35.75 14.88 -16.15
C THR A 55 35.24 13.86 -15.13
N SER A 56 34.57 14.30 -14.08
CA SER A 56 33.98 13.43 -13.06
C SER A 56 32.58 12.93 -13.46
N GLY A 57 32.29 11.69 -13.07
CA GLY A 57 31.01 11.01 -13.30
C GLY A 57 31.05 9.97 -14.42
N ASP A 58 30.30 8.89 -14.23
CA ASP A 58 30.15 7.76 -15.15
C ASP A 58 29.16 8.08 -16.29
N SER A 59 29.05 7.17 -17.27
CA SER A 59 28.12 7.31 -18.40
C SER A 59 26.68 7.58 -17.97
N ASP A 60 26.28 7.01 -16.84
CA ASP A 60 24.91 7.04 -16.35
C ASP A 60 24.57 8.37 -15.67
N GLN A 61 25.59 9.23 -15.50
CA GLN A 61 25.48 10.58 -14.94
C GLN A 61 25.64 11.65 -16.04
N GLN A 62 25.55 11.28 -17.32
CA GLN A 62 25.52 12.23 -18.44
C GLN A 62 24.18 12.98 -18.50
N PRO A 63 24.16 14.26 -18.96
CA PRO A 63 22.89 14.93 -19.27
C PRO A 63 22.07 14.08 -20.27
N GLY A 64 20.80 13.81 -19.95
CA GLY A 64 19.91 13.04 -20.81
C GLY A 64 19.78 11.55 -20.48
N THR A 65 20.50 11.03 -19.47
CA THR A 65 20.31 9.65 -18.95
C THR A 65 19.24 9.53 -17.88
N ALA A 66 18.50 10.62 -17.62
CA ALA A 66 17.51 10.68 -16.56
C ALA A 66 16.37 9.67 -16.78
N VAL A 67 15.95 9.02 -15.70
CA VAL A 67 14.89 8.03 -15.65
C VAL A 67 13.59 8.70 -15.17
N ALA A 68 12.51 8.43 -15.89
CA ALA A 68 11.18 8.87 -15.48
C ALA A 68 10.69 8.05 -14.27
N GLY A 69 10.10 8.74 -13.30
CA GLY A 69 9.47 8.10 -12.15
C GLY A 69 8.17 7.39 -12.51
N THR A 70 7.87 6.30 -11.81
CA THR A 70 6.63 5.55 -12.00
C THR A 70 5.48 6.06 -11.13
N GLY A 71 5.76 6.92 -10.17
CA GLY A 71 4.84 7.28 -9.07
C GLY A 71 4.59 6.10 -8.11
N PHE A 72 3.69 6.30 -7.15
CA PHE A 72 3.37 5.27 -6.14
C PHE A 72 2.42 4.15 -6.59
N ALA A 73 1.70 4.31 -7.71
CA ALA A 73 0.67 3.33 -8.10
C ALA A 73 1.22 1.90 -8.23
N PRO A 74 2.35 1.63 -8.92
CA PRO A 74 2.91 0.28 -9.00
C PRO A 74 3.35 -0.29 -7.64
N MET A 75 3.81 0.59 -6.74
CA MET A 75 4.21 0.21 -5.39
C MET A 75 2.99 -0.21 -4.55
N LEU A 76 1.90 0.55 -4.65
CA LEU A 76 0.64 0.27 -3.97
C LEU A 76 -0.01 -1.03 -4.49
N GLU A 77 -0.03 -1.23 -5.81
CA GLU A 77 -0.59 -2.44 -6.43
C GLU A 77 0.17 -3.69 -5.98
N GLU A 78 1.50 -3.64 -5.99
CA GLU A 78 2.33 -4.76 -5.55
C GLU A 78 2.16 -5.05 -4.05
N ALA A 79 2.14 -4.02 -3.20
CA ALA A 79 1.87 -4.18 -1.77
C ALA A 79 0.48 -4.78 -1.51
N THR A 80 -0.52 -4.35 -2.28
CA THR A 80 -1.89 -4.89 -2.20
C THR A 80 -1.93 -6.36 -2.59
N ARG A 81 -1.23 -6.74 -3.67
CA ARG A 81 -1.12 -8.13 -4.13
C ARG A 81 -0.46 -9.01 -3.07
N ILE A 82 0.71 -8.61 -2.55
CA ILE A 82 1.44 -9.31 -1.49
C ILE A 82 0.55 -9.51 -0.27
N ASN A 83 -0.12 -8.44 0.18
CA ASN A 83 -1.00 -8.51 1.34
C ASN A 83 -2.20 -9.42 1.12
N THR A 84 -2.81 -9.38 -0.07
CA THR A 84 -3.96 -10.21 -0.41
C THR A 84 -3.57 -11.68 -0.36
N GLU A 85 -2.48 -12.06 -1.02
CA GLU A 85 -1.97 -13.43 -1.04
C GLU A 85 -1.66 -13.92 0.39
N GLN A 86 -0.94 -13.13 1.17
CA GLN A 86 -0.55 -13.52 2.53
C GLN A 86 -1.75 -13.59 3.48
N LEU A 87 -2.69 -12.63 3.41
CA LEU A 87 -3.89 -12.67 4.24
C LEU A 87 -4.82 -13.82 3.87
N VAL A 88 -4.97 -14.16 2.59
CA VAL A 88 -5.76 -15.33 2.17
C VAL A 88 -5.17 -16.62 2.75
N ARG A 89 -3.85 -16.80 2.71
CA ARG A 89 -3.17 -17.95 3.34
C ARG A 89 -3.41 -18.01 4.85
N LEU A 90 -3.34 -16.86 5.51
CA LEU A 90 -3.59 -16.73 6.95
C LEU A 90 -5.05 -17.00 7.30
N VAL A 91 -6.01 -16.49 6.54
CA VAL A 91 -7.45 -16.67 6.81
C VAL A 91 -7.85 -18.13 6.51
N ASN A 92 -7.39 -18.72 5.40
CA ASN A 92 -7.71 -20.12 5.07
C ASN A 92 -6.98 -21.15 5.96
N GLY A 93 -6.10 -20.71 6.85
CA GLY A 93 -5.39 -21.59 7.78
C GLY A 93 -4.22 -22.35 7.18
N GLN A 94 -3.82 -22.03 5.94
CA GLN A 94 -2.57 -22.53 5.34
C GLN A 94 -1.36 -22.06 6.14
N ASP A 95 -1.39 -20.80 6.62
CA ASP A 95 -0.40 -20.25 7.54
C ASP A 95 -1.01 -19.98 8.93
N LYS A 96 -0.22 -20.21 9.97
CA LYS A 96 -0.58 -19.79 11.34
C LYS A 96 -0.30 -18.29 11.51
N PRO A 97 -1.16 -17.54 12.23
CA PRO A 97 -0.97 -16.10 12.46
C PRO A 97 0.10 -15.84 13.54
N THR A 98 1.33 -16.25 13.25
CA THR A 98 2.51 -15.98 14.08
C THR A 98 3.06 -14.59 13.78
N ALA A 99 3.85 -14.02 14.69
CA ALA A 99 4.52 -12.74 14.48
C ALA A 99 5.35 -12.72 13.17
N GLU A 100 6.02 -13.82 12.85
CA GLU A 100 6.79 -13.98 11.61
C GLU A 100 5.91 -13.90 10.35
N ASN A 101 4.76 -14.58 10.33
CA ASN A 101 3.88 -14.54 9.16
C ASN A 101 3.13 -13.22 9.04
N LEU A 102 2.81 -12.57 10.15
CA LEU A 102 2.19 -11.24 10.16
C LEU A 102 3.18 -10.15 9.71
N ALA A 103 4.47 -10.29 10.02
CA ALA A 103 5.53 -9.38 9.56
C ALA A 103 5.77 -9.40 8.04
N LYS A 104 5.25 -10.41 7.32
CA LYS A 104 5.30 -10.45 5.85
C LYS A 104 4.33 -9.48 5.19
N LEU A 105 3.34 -8.98 5.93
CA LEU A 105 2.38 -8.01 5.45
C LEU A 105 3.02 -6.62 5.34
N LYS A 106 2.75 -5.94 4.22
CA LYS A 106 3.04 -4.53 3.98
C LYS A 106 2.00 -3.68 4.70
N THR A 107 2.29 -3.31 5.94
CA THR A 107 1.30 -2.67 6.83
C THR A 107 1.68 -1.25 7.26
N GLY A 108 2.89 -0.79 6.93
CA GLY A 108 3.45 0.38 7.57
C GLY A 108 3.51 0.17 9.09
N SER A 109 3.07 1.17 9.82
CA SER A 109 2.94 1.19 11.28
C SER A 109 1.63 0.56 11.80
N LEU A 110 0.77 0.03 10.92
CA LEU A 110 -0.47 -0.62 11.34
C LEU A 110 -0.23 -2.07 11.78
N ALA A 111 -0.29 -2.32 13.09
CA ALA A 111 -0.16 -3.67 13.62
C ALA A 111 -1.41 -4.53 13.31
N VAL A 112 -1.20 -5.67 12.63
CA VAL A 112 -2.23 -6.72 12.48
C VAL A 112 -1.97 -7.79 13.53
N SER A 113 -2.97 -8.06 14.39
CA SER A 113 -2.87 -9.10 15.42
C SER A 113 -3.44 -10.44 14.94
N ALA A 114 -3.04 -11.52 15.60
CA ALA A 114 -3.64 -12.84 15.37
C ALA A 114 -5.17 -12.83 15.63
N GLY A 115 -5.65 -12.00 16.56
CA GLY A 115 -7.07 -11.82 16.84
C GLY A 115 -7.85 -11.28 15.64
N VAL A 116 -7.27 -10.37 14.85
CA VAL A 116 -7.88 -9.87 13.60
C VAL A 116 -8.03 -11.01 12.59
N ILE A 117 -6.99 -11.83 12.42
CA ILE A 117 -7.06 -13.01 11.53
C ILE A 117 -8.14 -13.98 12.00
N HIS A 118 -8.21 -14.28 13.30
CA HIS A 118 -9.25 -15.16 13.85
C HIS A 118 -10.67 -14.59 13.76
N ALA A 119 -10.82 -13.26 13.77
CA ALA A 119 -12.09 -12.61 13.51
C ALA A 119 -12.50 -12.77 12.05
N LEU A 120 -11.59 -12.45 11.11
CA LEU A 120 -11.82 -12.65 9.67
C LEU A 120 -12.21 -14.09 9.35
N ARG A 121 -11.55 -15.09 9.94
CA ARG A 121 -11.89 -16.51 9.73
C ARG A 121 -13.33 -16.89 10.07
N ARG A 122 -13.93 -16.22 11.06
CA ARG A 122 -15.29 -16.52 11.55
C ARG A 122 -16.35 -15.72 10.81
N ASP A 123 -15.94 -14.75 10.00
CA ASP A 123 -16.84 -13.87 9.27
C ASP A 123 -17.35 -14.58 7.98
N PRO A 124 -18.65 -14.55 7.70
CA PRO A 124 -19.18 -15.10 6.44
C PRO A 124 -18.66 -14.36 5.20
N ASP A 125 -18.34 -13.06 5.32
CA ASP A 125 -17.84 -12.21 4.22
C ASP A 125 -16.31 -12.11 4.22
N ASN A 126 -15.62 -13.11 4.79
CA ASN A 126 -14.19 -13.08 5.03
C ASN A 126 -13.34 -12.72 3.79
N MET A 127 -13.73 -13.11 2.58
CA MET A 127 -13.00 -12.81 1.35
C MET A 127 -13.07 -11.33 0.98
N SER A 128 -14.25 -10.72 1.09
CA SER A 128 -14.44 -9.29 0.85
C SER A 128 -13.66 -8.47 1.89
N LEU A 129 -13.78 -8.84 3.17
CA LEU A 129 -13.08 -8.16 4.26
C LEU A 129 -11.56 -8.34 4.17
N THR A 130 -11.09 -9.51 3.73
CA THR A 130 -9.65 -9.78 3.51
C THR A 130 -9.08 -8.89 2.41
N SER A 131 -9.77 -8.78 1.27
CA SER A 131 -9.34 -7.91 0.16
C SER A 131 -9.32 -6.44 0.58
N ARG A 132 -10.33 -5.98 1.32
CA ARG A 132 -10.39 -4.63 1.88
C ARG A 132 -9.23 -4.36 2.84
N LEU A 133 -9.00 -5.26 3.79
CA LEU A 133 -7.90 -5.13 4.74
C LEU A 133 -6.55 -5.09 4.01
N ALA A 134 -6.34 -5.93 2.99
CA ALA A 134 -5.11 -5.95 2.20
C ALA A 134 -4.80 -4.59 1.57
N GLY A 135 -5.82 -3.96 0.95
CA GLY A 135 -5.70 -2.64 0.34
C GLY A 135 -5.47 -1.53 1.37
N GLU A 136 -6.15 -1.56 2.52
CA GLU A 136 -5.95 -0.57 3.58
C GLU A 136 -4.54 -0.63 4.18
N LEU A 137 -4.03 -1.83 4.44
CA LEU A 137 -2.66 -2.04 4.93
C LEU A 137 -1.62 -1.58 3.90
N ALA A 138 -1.84 -1.92 2.62
CA ALA A 138 -0.93 -1.53 1.54
C ALA A 138 -0.90 0.00 1.34
N MET A 139 -2.05 0.68 1.43
CA MET A 139 -2.12 2.14 1.40
C MET A 139 -1.37 2.77 2.56
N ALA A 140 -1.50 2.23 3.78
CA ALA A 140 -0.76 2.73 4.95
C ALA A 140 0.75 2.58 4.77
N ASP A 141 1.22 1.43 4.29
CA ASP A 141 2.64 1.20 4.00
C ASP A 141 3.18 2.14 2.92
N THR A 142 2.36 2.40 1.89
CA THR A 142 2.72 3.28 0.77
C THR A 142 2.85 4.74 1.22
N VAL A 143 1.89 5.25 1.98
CA VAL A 143 1.93 6.62 2.52
C VAL A 143 3.10 6.80 3.48
N GLU A 144 3.37 5.82 4.33
CA GLU A 144 4.50 5.88 5.25
C GLU A 144 5.84 5.91 4.50
N THR A 145 5.98 5.06 3.47
CA THR A 145 7.15 5.06 2.59
C THR A 145 7.33 6.41 1.90
N ALA A 146 6.24 7.01 1.40
CA ALA A 146 6.27 8.35 0.79
C ALA A 146 6.76 9.43 1.77
N LEU A 147 6.30 9.39 3.02
CA LEU A 147 6.75 10.31 4.07
C LEU A 147 8.24 10.12 4.41
N VAL A 148 8.74 8.88 4.37
CA VAL A 148 10.17 8.61 4.53
C VAL A 148 10.97 9.19 3.36
N MET A 149 10.55 8.96 2.12
CA MET A 149 11.18 9.54 0.92
C MET A 149 11.23 11.07 0.99
N ARG A 150 10.16 11.71 1.47
CA ARG A 150 10.10 13.17 1.64
C ARG A 150 11.17 13.67 2.61
N ARG A 151 11.30 13.02 3.77
CA ARG A 151 12.31 13.36 4.79
C ARG A 151 13.72 13.13 4.26
N MET A 152 13.93 12.08 3.46
CA MET A 152 15.21 11.81 2.81
C MET A 152 15.62 12.95 1.89
N LEU A 153 14.72 13.43 1.01
CA LEU A 153 15.00 14.56 0.12
C LEU A 153 15.33 15.84 0.90
N LEU A 154 14.50 16.19 1.91
CA LEU A 154 14.74 17.36 2.76
C LEU A 154 16.10 17.30 3.48
N THR A 155 16.45 16.13 3.99
CA THR A 155 17.73 15.92 4.67
C THR A 155 18.89 15.97 3.68
N GLY A 156 18.73 15.37 2.50
CA GLY A 156 19.74 15.39 1.44
C GLY A 156 20.03 16.79 0.90
N MET A 157 19.01 17.64 0.79
CA MET A 157 19.18 19.06 0.42
C MET A 157 19.96 19.87 1.47
N SER A 158 19.99 19.39 2.73
CA SER A 158 20.75 20.02 3.80
C SER A 158 22.21 19.56 3.85
N GLU A 159 22.62 18.63 2.98
CA GLU A 159 24.00 18.18 2.88
C GLU A 159 24.87 19.29 2.27
N PRO A 160 26.03 19.65 2.85
CA PRO A 160 26.84 20.80 2.42
C PRO A 160 27.16 20.89 0.92
N TYR A 161 27.46 19.79 0.24
CA TYR A 161 27.76 19.79 -1.19
C TYR A 161 26.50 19.95 -2.04
N ALA A 162 25.36 19.42 -1.58
CA ALA A 162 24.06 19.66 -2.22
C ALA A 162 23.57 21.11 -1.99
N ALA A 163 23.67 21.60 -0.76
CA ALA A 163 23.23 22.94 -0.36
C ALA A 163 24.05 24.06 -1.03
N ALA A 164 25.30 23.78 -1.38
CA ALA A 164 26.15 24.70 -2.13
C ALA A 164 25.74 24.84 -3.62
N GLN A 165 24.82 23.99 -4.12
CA GLN A 165 24.40 23.99 -5.51
C GLN A 165 22.93 24.43 -5.67
N PRO A 166 22.65 25.68 -6.10
CA PRO A 166 21.29 26.18 -6.27
C PRO A 166 20.40 25.31 -7.18
N ALA A 167 20.98 24.75 -8.23
CA ALA A 167 20.25 23.90 -9.17
C ALA A 167 19.78 22.57 -8.54
N ALA A 168 20.52 22.05 -7.57
CA ALA A 168 20.15 20.85 -6.82
C ALA A 168 19.01 21.16 -5.83
N LEU A 169 19.04 22.34 -5.21
CA LEU A 169 17.96 22.80 -4.33
C LEU A 169 16.64 23.00 -5.10
N GLU A 170 16.68 23.64 -6.27
CA GLU A 170 15.51 23.84 -7.11
C GLU A 170 14.88 22.52 -7.58
N GLU A 171 15.72 21.56 -8.01
CA GLU A 171 15.23 20.23 -8.39
C GLU A 171 14.68 19.47 -7.17
N GLY A 172 15.34 19.58 -6.01
CA GLY A 172 14.86 19.03 -4.75
C GLY A 172 13.47 19.54 -4.37
N ASP A 173 13.26 20.85 -4.41
CA ASP A 173 11.96 21.49 -4.15
C ASP A 173 10.89 21.03 -5.14
N ARG A 174 11.24 20.94 -6.43
CA ARG A 174 10.32 20.42 -7.46
C ARG A 174 9.89 18.98 -7.17
N ARG A 175 10.82 18.11 -6.76
CA ARG A 175 10.52 16.70 -6.44
C ARG A 175 9.71 16.57 -5.15
N ILE A 176 10.04 17.35 -4.12
CA ILE A 176 9.25 17.40 -2.87
C ILE A 176 7.82 17.88 -3.16
N ALA A 177 7.63 18.92 -3.98
CA ALA A 177 6.30 19.39 -4.35
C ALA A 177 5.51 18.34 -5.16
N SER A 178 6.19 17.57 -6.01
CA SER A 178 5.55 16.44 -6.72
C SER A 178 5.14 15.34 -5.75
N LEU A 179 6.03 14.98 -4.84
CA LEU A 179 5.80 13.98 -3.82
C LEU A 179 4.64 14.37 -2.89
N ASP A 180 4.55 15.64 -2.48
CA ASP A 180 3.47 16.15 -1.64
C ASP A 180 2.11 16.05 -2.35
N ARG A 181 2.06 16.32 -3.67
CA ARG A 181 0.84 16.09 -4.47
C ARG A 181 0.46 14.62 -4.53
N GLU A 182 1.42 13.73 -4.71
CA GLU A 182 1.16 12.29 -4.72
C GLU A 182 0.68 11.78 -3.35
N ILE A 183 1.24 12.26 -2.25
CA ILE A 183 0.78 11.92 -0.89
C ILE A 183 -0.68 12.36 -0.68
N ILE A 184 -1.04 13.56 -1.13
CA ILE A 184 -2.43 14.05 -1.07
C ILE A 184 -3.35 13.19 -1.94
N ALA A 185 -2.89 12.78 -3.13
CA ALA A 185 -3.66 11.89 -4.01
C ALA A 185 -3.91 10.52 -3.36
N LEU A 186 -2.86 9.90 -2.79
CA LEU A 186 -2.97 8.63 -2.06
C LEU A 186 -3.94 8.72 -0.88
N LYS A 187 -3.86 9.81 -0.11
CA LYS A 187 -4.80 10.07 1.00
C LYS A 187 -6.24 10.15 0.48
N SER A 188 -6.46 10.92 -0.58
CA SER A 188 -7.79 11.13 -1.16
C SER A 188 -8.35 9.83 -1.73
N GLU A 189 -7.51 9.00 -2.37
CA GLU A 189 -7.90 7.67 -2.85
C GLU A 189 -8.31 6.75 -1.70
N MET A 190 -7.59 6.77 -0.58
CA MET A 190 -7.93 5.99 0.61
C MET A 190 -9.27 6.42 1.23
N GLU A 191 -9.50 7.72 1.35
CA GLU A 191 -10.77 8.28 1.85
C GLU A 191 -11.93 7.90 0.92
N LEU A 192 -11.77 8.06 -0.39
CA LEU A 192 -12.77 7.69 -1.38
C LEU A 192 -13.10 6.19 -1.36
N LYS A 193 -12.09 5.32 -1.26
CA LYS A 193 -12.29 3.87 -1.16
C LYS A 193 -13.09 3.49 0.09
N ARG A 194 -12.84 4.17 1.23
CA ARG A 194 -13.60 3.94 2.47
C ARG A 194 -15.05 4.39 2.35
N ASP A 195 -15.28 5.56 1.77
CA ASP A 195 -16.64 6.10 1.59
C ASP A 195 -17.45 5.25 0.61
N LEU A 196 -16.84 4.84 -0.51
CA LEU A 196 -17.49 3.95 -1.48
C LEU A 196 -17.84 2.59 -0.84
N ALA A 197 -16.94 2.03 -0.02
CA ALA A 197 -17.19 0.77 0.67
C ALA A 197 -18.32 0.88 1.71
N ARG A 198 -18.50 2.04 2.35
CA ARG A 198 -19.62 2.27 3.29
C ARG A 198 -20.95 2.42 2.54
N ASN A 199 -20.97 3.23 1.49
CA ASN A 199 -22.20 3.54 0.75
C ASN A 199 -22.70 2.34 -0.06
N SER A 200 -21.81 1.58 -0.70
CA SER A 200 -22.19 0.38 -1.45
C SER A 200 -22.88 -0.68 -0.58
N VAL A 201 -22.40 -0.88 0.65
CA VAL A 201 -23.02 -1.82 1.60
C VAL A 201 -24.41 -1.33 2.01
N LEU A 202 -24.56 -0.03 2.32
CA LEU A 202 -25.86 0.54 2.70
C LEU A 202 -26.88 0.41 1.56
N THR A 203 -26.52 0.74 0.32
CA THR A 203 -27.42 0.61 -0.84
C THR A 203 -27.83 -0.85 -1.11
N ILE A 204 -26.95 -1.81 -0.89
CA ILE A 204 -27.27 -3.24 -1.04
C ILE A 204 -28.27 -3.68 0.05
N ILE A 205 -28.04 -3.28 1.31
CA ILE A 205 -28.94 -3.61 2.43
C ILE A 205 -30.31 -2.95 2.26
N GLU A 206 -30.35 -1.69 1.83
CA GLU A 206 -31.61 -0.98 1.54
C GLU A 206 -32.41 -1.71 0.45
N ARG A 207 -31.75 -2.09 -0.65
CA ARG A 207 -32.39 -2.89 -1.71
C ARG A 207 -32.85 -4.25 -1.22
N ASP A 208 -32.12 -4.91 -0.33
CA ASP A 208 -32.53 -6.21 0.21
C ASP A 208 -33.74 -6.07 1.14
N ASN A 209 -33.74 -5.06 2.02
CA ASN A 209 -34.89 -4.72 2.85
C ASN A 209 -36.12 -4.36 2.02
N GLU A 210 -35.96 -3.61 0.94
CA GLU A 210 -37.05 -3.33 -0.02
C GLU A 210 -37.56 -4.61 -0.68
N ARG A 211 -36.67 -5.56 -1.04
CA ARG A 211 -37.08 -6.85 -1.62
C ARG A 211 -37.82 -7.72 -0.60
N VAL A 212 -37.33 -7.79 0.64
CA VAL A 212 -37.97 -8.55 1.73
C VAL A 212 -39.32 -7.92 2.12
N SER A 213 -39.41 -6.58 2.13
CA SER A 213 -40.64 -5.84 2.43
C SER A 213 -41.68 -5.92 1.31
N ASN A 214 -41.24 -5.81 0.05
CA ASN A 214 -42.15 -5.80 -1.12
C ASN A 214 -42.47 -7.20 -1.64
N ASN A 215 -41.66 -8.20 -1.30
CA ASN A 215 -41.85 -9.57 -1.72
C ASN A 215 -41.36 -10.51 -0.61
N PRO A 216 -42.13 -10.68 0.49
CA PRO A 216 -41.85 -11.73 1.45
C PRO A 216 -41.97 -13.05 0.70
N MET A 217 -40.83 -13.61 0.31
CA MET A 217 -40.76 -14.92 -0.28
C MET A 217 -41.37 -15.86 0.76
N ILE A 218 -42.65 -16.19 0.60
CA ILE A 218 -43.27 -17.33 1.25
C ILE A 218 -42.41 -18.48 0.74
N GLN A 219 -41.49 -18.92 1.58
CA GLN A 219 -40.83 -20.19 1.40
C GLN A 219 -41.97 -21.20 1.46
N GLN A 220 -42.57 -21.51 0.30
CA GLN A 220 -43.45 -22.65 0.18
C GLN A 220 -42.54 -23.83 0.49
N THR A 221 -42.55 -24.25 1.75
CA THR A 221 -42.26 -25.63 2.08
C THR A 221 -43.22 -26.43 1.21
N ASP A 222 -42.72 -27.04 0.14
CA ASP A 222 -43.47 -28.03 -0.62
C ASP A 222 -43.77 -29.18 0.34
N ASN A 223 -44.88 -29.04 1.07
CA ASN A 223 -45.33 -30.03 2.03
C ASN A 223 -45.92 -31.15 1.22
N ALA A 224 -45.17 -32.25 1.07
CA ALA A 224 -45.64 -33.47 0.43
C ALA A 224 -47.02 -33.91 0.94
N ASP A 225 -47.32 -33.66 2.22
CA ASP A 225 -48.64 -33.89 2.84
C ASP A 225 -49.80 -33.13 2.18
N SER A 226 -49.58 -31.89 1.73
CA SER A 226 -50.63 -31.13 1.03
C SER A 226 -50.95 -31.72 -0.34
N ARG A 227 -49.95 -32.30 -1.01
CA ARG A 227 -50.12 -32.95 -2.32
C ARG A 227 -50.82 -34.31 -2.20
N VAL A 228 -50.54 -35.06 -1.13
CA VAL A 228 -51.24 -36.33 -0.86
C VAL A 228 -52.71 -36.07 -0.52
N ARG A 229 -53.00 -35.04 0.30
CA ARG A 229 -54.39 -34.63 0.58
C ARG A 229 -55.18 -34.23 -0.65
N SER A 230 -54.56 -33.56 -1.63
CA SER A 230 -55.25 -33.19 -2.88
C SER A 230 -55.56 -34.37 -3.80
N LEU A 231 -54.95 -35.54 -3.57
CA LEU A 231 -55.23 -36.77 -4.33
C LEU A 231 -56.27 -37.66 -3.64
N GLU A 232 -56.54 -37.45 -2.35
CA GLU A 232 -57.53 -38.21 -1.57
C GLU A 232 -58.94 -37.61 -1.60
N VAL A 233 -59.12 -36.42 -2.17
CA VAL A 233 -60.45 -35.83 -2.34
C VAL A 233 -60.98 -36.23 -3.72
N PRO A 234 -61.94 -37.18 -3.82
CA PRO A 234 -62.61 -37.44 -5.09
C PRO A 234 -63.38 -36.19 -5.53
N GLU A 235 -63.20 -35.79 -6.78
CA GLU A 235 -64.08 -34.81 -7.44
C GLU A 235 -65.51 -35.36 -7.41
N ASN A 236 -66.35 -34.80 -6.55
CA ASN A 236 -67.80 -34.98 -6.66
C ASN A 236 -68.27 -34.10 -7.83
N GLU A 237 -69.00 -34.73 -8.76
CA GLU A 237 -69.74 -34.12 -9.88
C GLU A 237 -70.53 -32.87 -9.51
#